data_AF-A0A920KA33-F1
#
_entry.id   AF-A0A920KA33-F1
#
_cell.length_a   1.000
_cell.length_b   1.000
_cell.length_c   1.000
_cell.angle_alpha   90.00
_cell.angle_beta   90.00
_cell.angle_gamma   90.00
#
_symmetry.space_group_name_H-M   'P 1'
#
loop_
_entity.id
_entity.type
_entity.pdbx_description
1 polymer ?
#
loop_
_entity_poly.entity_id
_entity_poly.type
_entity_poly.pdbx_seq_one_letter_code
_entity_poly.pdbx_strand_id
1 'polypeptide(L)'
;MMNDFTDENGGTRLVPGSHMFGRHPDLIKDKDIETVAAEGNSGTALITDGRVWHGTGANATKENRIAMLLTFCGPQYRPQVNYPVALDSAILKSASDRQKALFGLKIWWGYGRTGDPNLDFIDPDGQTLGKLTLS
;
A
#
# COMPACT_ATOMS: atom_id res chain seq x y z
N MET A 1 -2.06 -11.14 8.69
CA MET A 1 -3.19 -12.10 8.81
C MET A 1 -3.90 -11.77 10.12
N MET A 2 -5.18 -11.40 10.10
CA MET A 2 -5.92 -11.04 11.33
C MET A 2 -6.49 -12.28 12.04
N ASN A 3 -6.67 -13.36 11.30
CA ASN A 3 -6.90 -14.71 11.78
C ASN A 3 -6.00 -15.69 10.98
N ASP A 4 -6.02 -16.97 11.33
CA ASP A 4 -5.20 -17.99 10.68
C ASP A 4 -5.56 -18.13 9.20
N PHE A 5 -4.55 -18.25 8.34
CA PHE A 5 -4.71 -18.52 6.91
C PHE A 5 -4.24 -19.93 6.61
N THR A 6 -5.03 -20.65 5.83
CA THR A 6 -4.73 -21.98 5.28
C THR A 6 -5.10 -21.98 3.79
N ASP A 7 -4.66 -22.98 3.03
CA ASP A 7 -5.09 -23.12 1.65
C ASP A 7 -6.62 -23.29 1.56
N GLU A 8 -7.19 -24.10 2.45
CA GLU A 8 -8.63 -24.39 2.51
C GLU A 8 -9.49 -23.14 2.79
N ASN A 9 -9.03 -22.24 3.67
CA ASN A 9 -9.77 -21.01 4.00
C ASN A 9 -9.46 -19.84 3.05
N GLY A 10 -8.75 -20.13 1.95
CA GLY A 10 -8.48 -19.18 0.89
C GLY A 10 -7.30 -18.28 1.15
N GLY A 11 -6.23 -18.77 1.78
CA GLY A 11 -4.95 -18.05 1.87
C GLY A 11 -4.54 -17.45 0.51
N THR A 12 -3.91 -16.27 0.54
CA THR A 12 -3.51 -15.57 -0.70
C THR A 12 -2.67 -16.49 -1.58
N ARG A 13 -3.10 -16.72 -2.82
CA ARG A 13 -2.37 -17.51 -3.81
C ARG A 13 -1.28 -16.66 -4.43
N LEU A 14 -0.09 -17.23 -4.58
CA LEU A 14 1.11 -16.58 -5.11
C LEU A 14 1.69 -17.43 -6.22
N VAL A 15 2.28 -16.79 -7.24
CA VAL A 15 3.16 -17.46 -8.19
C VAL A 15 4.61 -17.06 -7.85
N PRO A 16 5.39 -17.92 -7.17
CA PRO A 16 6.78 -17.62 -6.84
C PRO A 16 7.61 -17.30 -8.09
N GLY A 17 8.45 -16.26 -8.01
CA GLY A 17 9.34 -15.87 -9.13
C GLY A 17 8.68 -15.07 -10.26
N SER A 18 7.35 -14.92 -10.28
CA SER A 18 6.67 -14.28 -11.43
C SER A 18 7.01 -12.79 -11.63
N HIS A 19 7.53 -12.12 -10.60
CA HIS A 19 8.06 -10.76 -10.67
C HIS A 19 9.24 -10.61 -11.67
N MET A 20 9.85 -11.72 -12.07
CA MET A 20 10.93 -11.78 -13.06
C MET A 20 10.45 -12.04 -14.49
N PHE A 21 9.16 -12.35 -14.70
CA PHE A 21 8.64 -12.73 -16.03
C PHE A 21 8.53 -11.56 -17.00
N GLY A 22 8.59 -10.31 -16.51
CA GLY A 22 8.56 -9.11 -17.37
C GLY A 22 7.26 -8.90 -18.13
N ARG A 23 6.15 -9.52 -17.69
CA ARG A 23 4.84 -9.44 -18.33
C ARG A 23 3.70 -9.61 -17.32
N HIS A 24 2.48 -9.36 -17.78
CA HIS A 24 1.26 -9.71 -17.06
C HIS A 24 0.90 -11.20 -17.22
N PRO A 25 0.06 -11.76 -16.33
CA PRO A 25 -0.52 -13.09 -16.51
C PRO A 25 -1.28 -13.20 -17.84
N ASP A 26 -1.18 -14.35 -18.50
CA ASP A 26 -1.87 -14.68 -19.74
C ASP A 26 -2.72 -15.94 -19.54
N LEU A 27 -4.01 -15.85 -19.84
CA LEU A 27 -4.97 -16.92 -19.56
C LEU A 27 -4.70 -18.24 -20.29
N ILE A 28 -4.04 -18.19 -21.44
CA ILE A 28 -3.76 -19.39 -22.26
C ILE A 28 -2.39 -19.95 -21.89
N LYS A 29 -1.38 -19.08 -21.81
CA LYS A 29 0.01 -19.50 -21.54
C LYS A 29 0.22 -19.98 -20.11
N ASP A 30 -0.50 -19.38 -19.16
CA ASP A 30 -0.34 -19.63 -17.73
C ASP A 30 -1.50 -20.47 -17.16
N LYS A 31 -2.28 -21.15 -18.01
CA LYS A 31 -3.44 -21.96 -17.58
C LYS A 31 -3.08 -23.05 -16.56
N ASP A 32 -1.86 -23.59 -16.66
CA ASP A 32 -1.34 -24.66 -15.81
C ASP A 32 -0.34 -24.12 -14.77
N ILE A 33 -0.30 -22.80 -14.54
CA ILE A 33 0.67 -22.21 -13.63
C ILE A 33 0.40 -22.65 -12.20
N GLU A 34 1.42 -23.19 -11.54
CA GLU A 34 1.31 -23.57 -10.15
C GLU A 34 1.31 -22.32 -9.25
N THR A 35 0.48 -22.37 -8.23
CA THR A 35 0.42 -21.35 -7.19
C THR A 35 0.65 -21.99 -5.84
N VAL A 36 1.14 -21.20 -4.89
CA VAL A 36 1.26 -21.59 -3.47
C VAL A 36 0.32 -20.72 -2.64
N ALA A 37 -0.35 -21.29 -1.64
CA ALA A 37 -1.12 -20.52 -0.67
C ALA A 37 -0.17 -19.94 0.40
N ALA A 38 -0.42 -18.68 0.77
CA ALA A 38 0.19 -18.08 1.95
C ALA A 38 -0.58 -18.54 3.19
N GLU A 39 0.01 -19.49 3.91
CA GLU A 39 -0.52 -20.05 5.15
C GLU A 39 0.26 -19.52 6.36
N GLY A 40 -0.42 -19.39 7.50
CA GLY A 40 0.21 -18.93 8.73
C GLY A 40 -0.80 -18.54 9.80
N ASN A 41 -0.35 -18.53 11.05
CA ASN A 41 -1.19 -18.16 12.20
C ASN A 41 -1.50 -16.66 12.19
N SER A 42 -2.56 -16.27 12.91
CA SER A 42 -2.88 -14.86 13.19
C SER A 42 -1.65 -14.09 13.68
N GLY A 43 -1.48 -12.87 13.17
CA GLY A 43 -0.29 -12.04 13.39
C GLY A 43 0.82 -12.24 12.35
N THR A 44 0.77 -13.29 11.52
CA THR A 44 1.73 -13.48 10.43
C THR A 44 1.59 -12.40 9.36
N ALA A 45 2.71 -11.89 8.85
CA ALA A 45 2.75 -10.93 7.76
C ALA A 45 3.28 -11.59 6.47
N LEU A 46 2.56 -11.40 5.37
CA LEU A 46 3.04 -11.71 4.02
C LEU A 46 3.56 -10.42 3.39
N ILE A 47 4.82 -10.43 2.94
CA ILE A 47 5.45 -9.29 2.25
C ILE A 47 5.85 -9.76 0.85
N THR A 48 5.41 -9.03 -0.18
CA THR A 48 5.68 -9.36 -1.57
C THR A 48 6.14 -8.14 -2.36
N ASP A 49 6.97 -8.34 -3.38
CA ASP A 49 7.19 -7.34 -4.42
C ASP A 49 5.88 -7.12 -5.20
N GLY A 50 5.59 -5.87 -5.58
CA GLY A 50 4.35 -5.50 -6.25
C GLY A 50 4.14 -6.15 -7.63
N ARG A 51 5.17 -6.76 -8.22
CA ARG A 51 5.12 -7.49 -9.50
C ARG A 51 4.83 -8.98 -9.32
N VAL A 52 4.85 -9.51 -8.09
CA VAL A 52 4.47 -10.90 -7.85
C VAL A 52 3.00 -11.06 -8.20
N TRP A 53 2.69 -12.04 -9.03
CA TRP A 53 1.33 -12.38 -9.39
C TRP A 53 0.71 -13.08 -8.19
N HIS A 54 -0.45 -12.57 -7.77
CA HIS A 54 -1.13 -13.07 -6.60
C HIS A 54 -2.63 -12.84 -6.73
N GLY A 55 -3.39 -13.56 -5.91
CA GLY A 55 -4.84 -13.44 -5.87
C GLY A 55 -5.41 -13.99 -4.58
N THR A 56 -6.63 -13.59 -4.29
CA THR A 56 -7.42 -14.12 -3.17
C THR A 56 -7.72 -15.61 -3.43
N GLY A 57 -7.27 -16.50 -2.55
CA GLY A 57 -7.65 -17.91 -2.61
C GLY A 57 -9.14 -18.11 -2.35
N ALA A 58 -9.73 -19.13 -2.96
CA ALA A 58 -11.12 -19.51 -2.72
C ALA A 58 -11.28 -20.01 -1.28
N ASN A 59 -12.20 -19.42 -0.52
CA ASN A 59 -12.50 -19.89 0.83
C ASN A 59 -13.56 -20.99 0.74
N ALA A 60 -13.16 -22.24 1.01
CA ALA A 60 -14.04 -23.40 1.00
C ALA A 60 -14.68 -23.67 2.38
N THR A 61 -14.33 -22.88 3.39
CA THR A 61 -14.86 -23.01 4.75
C THR A 61 -16.10 -22.13 4.95
N LYS A 62 -16.70 -22.19 6.16
CA LYS A 62 -17.84 -21.34 6.54
C LYS A 62 -17.43 -20.07 7.29
N GLU A 63 -16.16 -19.95 7.64
CA GLU A 63 -15.64 -18.85 8.46
C GLU A 63 -15.06 -17.73 7.60
N ASN A 64 -15.13 -16.50 8.08
CA ASN A 64 -14.53 -15.36 7.40
C ASN A 64 -13.01 -15.38 7.54
N ARG A 65 -12.29 -15.10 6.44
CA ARG A 65 -10.83 -14.94 6.43
C ARG A 65 -10.48 -13.45 6.31
N ILE A 66 -9.89 -12.87 7.36
CA ILE A 66 -9.75 -11.42 7.51
C ILE A 66 -8.28 -11.03 7.32
N ALA A 67 -8.03 -10.14 6.36
CA ALA A 67 -6.72 -9.56 6.06
C ALA A 67 -6.70 -8.06 6.36
N MET A 68 -5.58 -7.58 6.90
CA MET A 68 -5.22 -6.16 6.81
C MET A 68 -4.27 -6.00 5.64
N LEU A 69 -4.64 -5.16 4.67
CA LEU A 69 -3.81 -4.87 3.50
C LEU A 69 -3.06 -3.56 3.72
N LEU A 70 -1.74 -3.59 3.51
CA LEU A 70 -0.87 -2.43 3.58
C LEU A 70 -0.08 -2.35 2.29
N THR A 71 -0.26 -1.28 1.53
CA THR A 71 0.45 -1.04 0.28
C THR A 71 1.41 0.12 0.46
N PHE A 72 2.67 -0.10 0.11
CA PHE A 72 3.71 0.94 0.09
C PHE A 72 4.06 1.26 -1.35
N CYS A 73 4.28 2.52 -1.65
CA CYS A 73 4.78 2.96 -2.94
C CYS A 73 5.93 3.94 -2.75
N GLY A 74 6.78 4.07 -3.77
CA GLY A 74 7.80 5.12 -3.81
C GLY A 74 7.16 6.52 -3.79
N PRO A 75 7.90 7.55 -3.36
CA PRO A 75 7.41 8.92 -3.24
C PRO A 75 6.98 9.55 -4.57
N GLN A 76 7.43 9.01 -5.70
CA GLN A 76 7.02 9.43 -7.04
C GLN A 76 5.59 8.97 -7.43
N TYR A 77 4.99 8.06 -6.66
CA TYR A 77 3.65 7.55 -6.92
C TYR A 77 2.64 8.15 -5.95
N ARG A 78 1.41 8.35 -6.44
CA ARG A 78 0.29 8.76 -5.60
C ARG A 78 -0.19 7.55 -4.77
N PRO A 79 -0.30 7.66 -3.43
CA PRO A 79 -0.87 6.61 -2.60
C PRO A 79 -2.35 6.36 -2.93
N GLN A 80 -2.82 5.13 -2.69
CA GLN A 80 -4.24 4.77 -2.89
C GLN A 80 -5.18 5.58 -1.97
N VAL A 81 -4.74 5.89 -0.76
CA VAL A 81 -5.45 6.75 0.19
C VAL A 81 -4.73 8.10 0.29
N ASN A 82 -5.46 9.19 0.11
CA ASN A 82 -4.93 10.54 0.29
C ASN A 82 -4.88 10.90 1.78
N TYR A 83 -3.92 10.34 2.51
CA TYR A 83 -3.81 10.50 3.97
C TYR A 83 -3.75 11.95 4.46
N PRO A 84 -3.07 12.90 3.79
CA PRO A 84 -3.09 14.30 4.22
C PRO A 84 -4.49 14.93 4.28
N VAL A 85 -5.46 14.40 3.50
CA VAL A 85 -6.85 14.85 3.50
C VAL A 85 -7.75 13.93 4.35
N ALA A 86 -7.47 12.63 4.35
CA ALA A 86 -8.35 11.63 4.95
C ALA A 86 -8.14 11.44 6.46
N LEU A 87 -6.96 11.77 6.99
CA LEU A 87 -6.66 11.60 8.41
C LEU A 87 -7.19 12.76 9.25
N ASP A 88 -7.65 12.44 10.45
CA ASP A 88 -7.97 13.43 11.47
C ASP A 88 -6.72 14.29 11.79
N SER A 89 -6.93 15.60 11.92
CA SER A 89 -5.82 16.55 12.12
C SER A 89 -5.09 16.34 13.44
N ALA A 90 -5.75 15.85 14.49
CA ALA A 90 -5.09 15.52 15.75
C ALA A 90 -4.18 14.28 15.62
N ILE A 91 -4.57 13.31 14.79
CA ILE A 91 -3.72 12.15 14.46
C ILE A 91 -2.51 12.57 13.64
N LEU A 92 -2.69 13.44 12.64
CA LEU A 92 -1.57 13.98 11.86
C LEU A 92 -0.59 14.79 12.73
N LYS A 93 -1.10 15.59 13.67
CA LYS A 93 -0.26 16.39 14.59
C LYS A 93 0.54 15.54 15.57
N SER A 94 -0.03 14.43 16.03
CA SER A 94 0.65 13.49 16.94
C SER A 94 1.55 12.47 16.23
N ALA A 95 1.52 12.41 14.89
CA ALA A 95 2.33 11.48 14.12
C ALA A 95 3.83 11.79 14.23
N SER A 96 4.63 10.74 14.41
CA SER A 96 6.08 10.82 14.27
C SER A 96 6.50 11.15 12.83
N ASP A 97 7.72 11.64 12.66
CA ASP A 97 8.28 11.94 11.32
C ASP A 97 8.27 10.73 10.38
N ARG A 98 8.47 9.53 10.92
CA ARG A 98 8.35 8.28 10.15
C ARG A 98 6.92 8.06 9.68
N GLN A 99 5.92 8.26 10.55
CA GLN A 99 4.51 8.13 10.17
C GLN A 99 4.11 9.21 9.15
N LYS A 100 4.52 10.46 9.36
CA LYS A 100 4.31 11.55 8.39
C LYS A 100 4.89 11.20 7.01
N ALA A 101 6.08 10.59 6.97
CA ALA A 101 6.67 10.12 5.72
C ALA A 101 5.83 9.00 5.06
N LEU A 102 5.34 8.03 5.84
CA LEU A 102 4.47 6.96 5.33
C LEU A 102 3.10 7.47 4.86
N PHE A 103 2.58 8.53 5.49
CA PHE A 103 1.35 9.20 5.08
C PHE A 103 1.54 10.14 3.88
N GLY A 104 2.76 10.25 3.34
CA GLY A 104 3.04 11.07 2.16
C GLY A 104 3.19 12.56 2.44
N LEU A 105 3.45 12.96 3.70
CA LEU A 105 3.73 14.37 4.04
C LEU A 105 5.19 14.76 3.80
N LYS A 106 6.11 13.80 3.70
CA LYS A 106 7.53 14.10 3.50
C LYS A 106 7.77 14.60 2.07
N ILE A 107 8.43 15.75 1.95
CA ILE A 107 8.85 16.30 0.67
C ILE A 107 10.02 15.47 0.13
N TRP A 108 9.94 15.08 -1.14
CA TRP A 108 10.96 14.26 -1.80
C TRP A 108 11.47 14.95 -3.06
N TRP A 109 12.69 15.48 -3.04
CA TRP A 109 13.32 16.18 -4.18
C TRP A 109 12.43 17.25 -4.83
N GLY A 110 11.62 17.94 -4.02
CA GLY A 110 10.68 18.97 -4.48
C GLY A 110 9.26 18.47 -4.76
N TYR A 111 9.04 17.16 -4.94
CA TYR A 111 7.70 16.60 -5.00
C TYR A 111 6.99 16.76 -3.65
N GLY A 112 5.76 17.29 -3.72
CA GLY A 112 4.92 17.57 -2.55
C GLY A 112 5.05 18.98 -1.97
N ARG A 113 5.98 19.83 -2.43
CA ARG A 113 6.13 21.20 -1.90
C ARG A 113 4.86 22.04 -2.09
N THR A 114 4.53 22.84 -1.07
CA THR A 114 3.39 23.78 -1.09
C THR A 114 3.82 25.26 -1.13
N GLY A 115 5.13 25.54 -1.14
CA GLY A 115 5.66 26.91 -1.30
C GLY A 115 7.11 27.06 -0.84
N ASP A 116 7.39 26.75 0.42
CA ASP A 116 8.73 26.87 1.00
C ASP A 116 9.63 25.68 0.57
N PRO A 117 10.75 25.92 -0.13
CA PRO A 117 11.63 24.85 -0.58
C PRO A 117 12.46 24.20 0.55
N ASN A 118 12.51 24.80 1.74
CA ASN A 118 13.34 24.36 2.87
C ASN A 118 12.60 23.44 3.85
N LEU A 119 11.30 23.21 3.67
CA LEU A 119 10.54 22.32 4.53
C LEU A 119 10.82 20.85 4.20
N ASP A 120 10.94 20.03 5.25
CA ASP A 120 11.06 18.57 5.15
C ASP A 120 9.70 17.88 5.02
N PHE A 121 8.65 18.46 5.61
CA PHE A 121 7.29 17.94 5.60
C PHE A 121 6.31 19.03 5.21
N ILE A 122 5.26 18.66 4.49
CA ILE A 122 4.11 19.55 4.28
C ILE A 122 3.33 19.70 5.59
N ASP A 123 2.78 20.88 5.80
CA ASP A 123 1.82 21.16 6.86
C ASP A 123 0.47 21.55 6.22
N PRO A 124 -0.56 20.68 6.27
CA PRO A 124 -1.88 20.98 5.72
C PRO A 124 -2.57 22.18 6.38
N ASP A 125 -2.23 22.47 7.65
CA ASP A 125 -2.76 23.61 8.39
C ASP A 125 -1.87 24.87 8.25
N GLY A 126 -0.72 24.74 7.57
CA GLY A 126 0.26 25.79 7.38
C GLY A 126 -0.17 26.86 6.39
N GLN A 127 0.45 28.04 6.48
CA GLN A 127 0.19 29.12 5.54
C GLN A 127 0.66 28.74 4.13
N THR A 128 -0.26 28.70 3.16
CA THR A 128 0.05 28.35 1.78
C THR A 128 0.51 29.57 0.98
N LEU A 129 1.06 29.34 -0.22
CA LEU A 129 1.13 30.37 -1.27
C LEU A 129 -0.29 30.94 -1.42
N GLY A 130 -0.46 32.23 -1.11
CA GLY A 130 -1.78 32.86 -1.00
C GLY A 130 -2.58 32.84 -2.30
N LYS A 131 -3.70 33.58 -2.33
CA LYS A 131 -4.57 33.64 -3.50
C LYS A 131 -3.85 34.28 -4.68
N LEU A 132 -3.90 33.64 -5.86
CA LEU A 132 -3.55 34.30 -7.12
C LEU A 132 -4.60 35.39 -7.39
N THR A 133 -4.19 36.65 -7.31
CA THR A 133 -5.02 37.80 -7.70
C THR A 133 -4.66 38.21 -9.12
N LEU A 134 -5.64 38.22 -10.01
CA LEU A 134 -5.49 38.88 -11.31
C LEU A 134 -5.59 40.38 -11.07
N SER A 135 -4.52 41.11 -11.37
CA SER A 135 -4.49 42.58 -11.44
C SER A 135 -5.26 43.08 -12.66
#